data_AF-A0A374BHM9-F1
#
_entry.id   AF-A0A374BHM9-F1
#
_cell.length_a   1.000
_cell.length_b   1.000
_cell.length_c   1.000
_cell.angle_alpha   90.00
_cell.angle_beta   90.00
_cell.angle_gamma   90.00
#
_symmetry.space_group_name_H-M   'P 1'
#
loop_
_entity.id
_entity.type
_entity.pdbx_description
1 polymer ?
#
loop_
_entity_poly.entity_id
_entity_poly.type
_entity_poly.pdbx_seq_one_letter_code
_entity_poly.pdbx_strand_id
1 'polypeptide(L)'
;MNETRQSTEKRFSEAASENTKKRGRPTVYKRDHLEGIGRDLEIFDGRTHRTHVNQYYRAAVFGILEEHKEIPYLEEIFKIGQCLCIQKDEIIEQLGRMYAQDGYSEETIVEAATLAARFYHNGNTVKEIAAYLRRVRKVKSWDV
;
A
#
# COMPACT_ATOMS: atom_id res chain seq x y z
N MET A 1 -44.42 13.78 -39.34
CA MET A 1 -44.81 15.05 -38.71
C MET A 1 -44.97 14.83 -37.22
N ASN A 2 -44.20 15.60 -36.46
CA ASN A 2 -44.28 16.00 -35.04
C ASN A 2 -44.21 14.98 -33.89
N GLU A 3 -43.10 15.17 -33.16
CA GLU A 3 -42.82 14.89 -31.76
C GLU A 3 -43.98 15.17 -30.79
N THR A 4 -44.06 14.39 -29.72
CA THR A 4 -44.23 14.96 -28.37
C THR A 4 -43.48 14.09 -27.35
N ARG A 5 -42.42 14.67 -26.79
CA ARG A 5 -41.71 14.21 -25.59
C ARG A 5 -42.63 14.41 -24.40
N GLN A 6 -42.70 13.44 -23.49
CA GLN A 6 -42.89 13.75 -22.06
C GLN A 6 -42.25 12.66 -21.20
N SER A 7 -41.18 13.08 -20.55
CA SER A 7 -40.51 12.44 -19.43
C SER A 7 -41.40 12.47 -18.20
N THR A 8 -41.56 11.34 -17.52
CA THR A 8 -41.76 11.35 -16.07
C THR A 8 -41.04 10.16 -15.47
N GLU A 9 -39.94 10.51 -14.80
CA GLU A 9 -39.07 9.71 -13.97
C GLU A 9 -39.85 8.70 -13.10
N LYS A 10 -39.61 7.42 -13.33
CA LYS A 10 -39.96 6.39 -12.35
C LYS A 10 -38.87 6.39 -11.29
N ARG A 11 -39.12 7.19 -10.25
CA ARG A 11 -38.36 7.28 -9.00
C ARG A 11 -37.96 5.87 -8.54
N PHE A 12 -36.66 5.59 -8.57
CA PHE A 12 -36.11 4.44 -7.87
C PHE A 12 -36.37 4.62 -6.38
N SER A 13 -37.25 3.77 -5.86
CA SER A 13 -37.60 3.69 -4.47
C SER A 13 -36.35 3.49 -3.62
N GLU A 14 -36.19 4.41 -2.69
CA GLU A 14 -35.25 4.48 -1.59
C GLU A 14 -35.44 3.26 -0.67
N ALA A 15 -34.78 2.15 -1.03
CA ALA A 15 -34.61 1.01 -0.14
C ALA A 15 -33.29 1.21 0.61
N ALA A 16 -33.43 1.54 1.89
CA ALA A 16 -32.44 1.45 2.97
C ALA A 16 -30.98 1.41 2.50
N SER A 17 -30.34 2.57 2.56
CA SER A 17 -28.88 2.71 2.65
C SER A 17 -28.40 1.91 3.87
N GLU A 18 -28.23 0.60 3.71
CA GLU A 18 -27.34 -0.17 4.53
C GLU A 18 -25.99 0.47 4.36
N ASN A 19 -25.56 1.10 5.45
CA ASN A 19 -24.29 1.73 5.67
C ASN A 19 -23.18 0.67 5.53
N THR A 20 -22.95 0.22 4.29
CA THR A 20 -21.84 -0.64 3.92
C THR A 20 -20.62 0.27 3.94
N LYS A 21 -20.13 0.55 5.17
CA LYS A 21 -18.76 0.97 5.41
C LYS A 21 -17.93 0.15 4.44
N LYS A 22 -17.35 0.79 3.41
CA LYS A 22 -16.42 0.17 2.46
C LYS A 22 -15.51 -0.71 3.32
N ARG A 23 -15.70 -2.04 3.27
CA ARG A 23 -14.93 -2.97 4.10
C ARG A 23 -13.52 -2.91 3.54
N GLY A 24 -12.75 -1.94 4.01
CA GLY A 24 -11.34 -1.80 3.70
C GLY A 24 -10.71 -3.15 4.01
N ARG A 25 -9.87 -3.62 3.09
CA ARG A 25 -9.11 -4.87 3.24
C ARG A 25 -8.52 -4.91 4.67
N PRO A 26 -8.69 -6.02 5.42
CA PRO A 26 -8.22 -6.10 6.80
C PRO A 26 -6.77 -5.62 6.92
N THR A 27 -6.48 -4.84 7.97
CA THR A 27 -5.09 -4.48 8.31
C THR A 27 -4.36 -5.70 8.83
N VAL A 28 -3.03 -5.72 8.74
CA VAL A 28 -2.26 -6.90 9.16
C VAL A 28 -2.43 -7.24 10.64
N TYR A 29 -2.62 -6.25 11.51
CA TYR A 29 -2.98 -6.50 12.91
C TYR A 29 -4.22 -7.39 13.07
N LYS A 30 -5.20 -7.28 12.16
CA LYS A 30 -6.40 -8.13 12.17
C LYS A 30 -6.18 -9.51 11.57
N ARG A 31 -5.20 -9.65 10.67
CA ARG A 31 -4.86 -10.93 10.05
C ARG A 31 -4.02 -11.79 10.99
N ASP A 32 -3.09 -11.16 11.69
CA ASP A 32 -2.09 -11.84 12.53
C ASP A 32 -2.49 -11.89 14.01
N HIS A 33 -3.71 -11.49 14.36
CA HIS A 33 -4.24 -11.42 15.73
C HIS A 33 -3.42 -10.52 16.68
N LEU A 34 -2.81 -9.46 16.14
CA LEU A 34 -1.97 -8.50 16.86
C LEU A 34 -2.73 -7.20 17.17
N GLU A 35 -4.07 -7.23 17.26
CA GLU A 35 -4.89 -6.03 17.51
C GLU A 35 -4.67 -5.42 18.91
N GLY A 36 -4.13 -6.20 19.86
CA GLY A 36 -3.72 -5.72 21.18
C GLY A 36 -2.48 -4.80 21.09
N ILE A 37 -1.48 -5.22 20.32
CA ILE A 37 -0.21 -4.50 20.16
C ILE A 37 -0.42 -3.11 19.56
N GLY A 38 -1.33 -3.00 18.57
CA GLY A 38 -1.66 -1.70 17.98
C GLY A 38 -2.18 -0.69 19.01
N ARG A 39 -3.06 -1.14 19.92
CA ARG A 39 -3.64 -0.29 20.98
C ARG A 39 -2.62 0.06 22.07
N ASP A 40 -1.79 -0.90 22.47
CA ASP A 40 -0.80 -0.68 23.52
C ASP A 40 0.28 0.31 23.07
N LEU A 41 0.69 0.24 21.80
CA LEU A 41 1.66 1.18 21.21
C LEU A 41 1.10 2.60 21.08
N GLU A 42 -0.18 2.76 20.69
CA GLU A 42 -0.86 4.06 20.64
C GLU A 42 -0.86 4.78 21.99
N ILE A 43 -1.07 4.03 23.07
CA ILE A 43 -1.08 4.55 24.44
C ILE A 43 0.33 4.92 24.91
N PHE A 44 1.34 4.15 24.50
CA PHE A 44 2.71 4.26 25.01
C PHE A 44 3.53 5.38 24.37
N ASP A 45 3.45 5.58 23.05
CA ASP A 45 4.29 6.56 22.33
C ASP A 45 3.50 7.76 21.74
N GLY A 46 2.18 7.78 21.92
CA GLY A 46 1.29 8.85 21.46
C GLY A 46 1.10 8.92 19.93
N ARG A 47 1.62 7.96 19.16
CA ARG A 47 1.40 7.89 17.71
C ARG A 47 0.04 7.29 17.40
N THR A 48 -0.51 7.66 16.24
CA THR A 48 -1.79 7.14 15.79
C THR A 48 -1.69 5.67 15.37
N HIS A 49 -2.79 4.92 15.50
CA HIS A 49 -2.93 3.55 14.95
C HIS A 49 -2.37 3.43 13.53
N ARG A 50 -2.69 4.42 12.69
CA ARG A 50 -2.28 4.49 11.29
C ARG A 50 -0.76 4.53 11.15
N THR A 51 -0.08 5.25 12.03
CA THR A 51 1.39 5.35 12.04
C THR A 51 2.02 4.00 12.37
N HIS A 52 1.52 3.27 13.37
CA HIS A 52 2.02 1.94 13.71
C HIS A 52 1.75 0.93 12.60
N VAL A 53 0.54 0.93 12.03
CA VAL A 53 0.18 0.11 10.86
C VAL A 53 1.15 0.36 9.70
N ASN A 54 1.45 1.62 9.41
CA ASN A 54 2.38 1.98 8.33
C ASN A 54 3.82 1.55 8.62
N GLN A 55 4.26 1.63 9.88
CA GLN A 55 5.57 1.14 10.29
C GLN A 55 5.66 -0.39 10.18
N TYR A 56 4.60 -1.11 10.58
CA TYR A 56 4.53 -2.56 10.43
C TYR A 56 4.69 -2.96 8.97
N TYR A 57 3.93 -2.35 8.05
CA TYR A 57 4.05 -2.67 6.62
C TYR A 57 5.47 -2.45 6.12
N ARG A 58 6.08 -1.32 6.46
CA ARG A 58 7.46 -1.05 6.08
C ARG A 58 8.41 -2.13 6.58
N ALA A 59 8.33 -2.48 7.86
CA ALA A 59 9.19 -3.50 8.48
C ALA A 59 9.00 -4.89 7.86
N ALA A 60 7.79 -5.23 7.38
CA ALA A 60 7.48 -6.54 6.82
C ALA A 60 8.31 -6.92 5.58
N VAL A 61 8.95 -5.94 4.91
CA VAL A 61 9.79 -6.18 3.73
C VAL A 61 11.28 -5.88 3.98
N PHE A 62 11.68 -5.49 5.19
CA PHE A 62 13.08 -5.14 5.46
C PHE A 62 14.02 -6.32 5.24
N GLY A 63 13.68 -7.50 5.78
CA GLY A 63 14.51 -8.70 5.59
C GLY A 63 14.72 -9.04 4.12
N ILE A 64 13.63 -9.04 3.34
CA ILE A 64 13.65 -9.28 1.89
C ILE A 64 14.59 -8.28 1.19
N LEU A 65 14.42 -6.98 1.47
CA LEU A 65 15.24 -5.95 0.81
C LEU A 65 16.70 -5.96 1.29
N GLU A 66 16.98 -6.37 2.53
CA GLU A 66 18.34 -6.52 3.05
C GLU A 66 19.07 -7.74 2.49
N GLU A 67 18.35 -8.82 2.18
CA GLU A 67 18.89 -10.01 1.54
C GLU A 67 19.18 -9.76 0.05
N HIS A 68 18.40 -8.89 -0.59
CA HIS A 68 18.50 -8.56 -2.02
C HIS A 68 19.23 -7.24 -2.32
N LYS A 69 20.40 -7.03 -1.70
CA LYS A 69 21.22 -5.80 -1.89
C LYS A 69 21.82 -5.68 -3.29
N GLU A 70 21.81 -6.74 -4.08
CA GLU A 70 22.24 -6.78 -5.48
C GLU A 70 21.28 -6.06 -6.44
N ILE A 71 20.05 -5.73 -6.01
CA ILE A 71 19.10 -4.97 -6.84
C ILE A 71 19.72 -3.61 -7.20
N PRO A 72 19.85 -3.28 -8.51
CA PRO A 72 20.40 -2.01 -8.94
C PRO A 72 19.61 -0.82 -8.36
N TYR A 73 20.34 0.17 -7.85
CA TYR A 73 19.80 1.42 -7.29
C TYR A 73 18.93 1.26 -6.04
N LEU A 74 18.84 0.05 -5.46
CA LEU A 74 18.02 -0.18 -4.27
C LEU A 74 18.41 0.76 -3.13
N GLU A 75 19.70 1.03 -2.96
CA GLU A 75 20.20 1.93 -1.92
C GLU A 75 19.70 3.37 -2.00
N GLU A 76 19.20 3.82 -3.16
CA GLU A 76 18.60 5.14 -3.32
C GLU A 76 17.20 5.22 -2.66
N ILE A 77 16.52 4.08 -2.53
CA ILE A 77 15.17 3.98 -1.96
C ILE A 77 15.14 3.27 -0.60
N PHE A 78 16.08 2.36 -0.35
CA PHE A 78 16.18 1.55 0.87
C PHE A 78 17.64 1.17 1.15
N LYS A 79 18.17 1.62 2.29
CA LYS A 79 19.47 1.21 2.81
C LYS A 79 19.41 1.23 4.33
N ILE A 80 19.65 0.09 4.97
CA ILE A 80 19.85 0.03 6.42
C ILE A 80 21.33 -0.27 6.67
N GLY A 81 22.00 0.64 7.37
CA GLY A 81 23.37 0.50 7.80
C GLY A 81 23.55 1.08 9.20
N GLN A 82 24.68 0.75 9.84
CA GLN A 82 24.97 1.17 11.22
C GLN A 82 24.94 2.70 11.41
N CYS A 83 25.29 3.47 10.38
CA CYS A 83 25.39 4.93 10.44
C CYS A 83 24.49 5.67 9.43
N LEU A 84 23.77 4.94 8.57
CA LEU A 84 22.93 5.54 7.53
C LEU A 84 21.68 4.68 7.31
N CYS A 85 20.51 5.32 7.43
CA CYS A 85 19.22 4.73 7.11
C CYS A 85 18.56 5.57 6.00
N ILE A 86 18.43 4.97 4.81
CA ILE A 86 17.65 5.52 3.70
C ILE A 86 16.36 4.72 3.62
N GLN A 87 15.23 5.43 3.70
CA GLN A 87 13.94 4.81 3.52
C GLN A 87 12.99 5.80 2.82
N LYS A 88 12.55 5.44 1.61
CA LYS A 88 11.47 6.17 0.92
C LYS A 88 10.13 5.59 1.38
N ASP A 89 9.70 6.02 2.55
CA ASP A 89 8.60 5.45 3.32
C ASP A 89 7.36 5.08 2.53
N GLU A 90 6.90 5.95 1.62
CA GLU A 90 5.68 5.68 0.83
C GLU A 90 5.84 4.48 -0.10
N ILE A 91 7.02 4.33 -0.73
CA ILE A 91 7.35 3.19 -1.60
C ILE A 91 7.42 1.93 -0.75
N ILE A 92 8.20 1.96 0.34
CA ILE A 92 8.41 0.80 1.20
C ILE A 92 7.11 0.36 1.88
N GLU A 93 6.23 1.30 2.23
CA GLU A 93 4.89 0.98 2.73
C GLU A 93 4.05 0.25 1.66
N GLN A 94 4.12 0.65 0.38
CA GLN A 94 3.38 -0.07 -0.68
C GLN A 94 3.91 -1.48 -0.88
N LEU A 95 5.23 -1.68 -0.89
CA LEU A 95 5.87 -3.01 -0.94
C LEU A 95 5.43 -3.86 0.25
N GLY A 96 5.49 -3.27 1.45
CA GLY A 96 4.99 -3.86 2.68
C GLY A 96 3.55 -4.34 2.62
N ARG A 97 2.67 -3.53 2.02
CA ARG A 97 1.28 -3.90 1.82
C ARG A 97 1.09 -4.96 0.74
N MET A 98 1.88 -4.96 -0.34
CA MET A 98 1.89 -6.07 -1.31
C MET A 98 2.14 -7.38 -0.59
N TYR A 99 3.19 -7.43 0.22
CA TYR A 99 3.58 -8.63 0.93
C TYR A 99 2.57 -9.02 2.03
N ALA A 100 2.46 -8.19 3.06
CA ALA A 100 1.75 -8.56 4.28
C ALA A 100 0.22 -8.36 4.18
N GLN A 101 -0.26 -7.42 3.36
CA GLN A 101 -1.71 -7.20 3.23
C GLN A 101 -2.32 -8.01 2.07
N ASP A 102 -1.61 -8.01 0.94
CA ASP A 102 -2.17 -8.46 -0.32
C ASP A 102 -1.77 -9.89 -0.70
N GLY A 103 -0.76 -10.45 -0.02
CA GLY A 103 -0.33 -11.85 -0.15
C GLY A 103 0.55 -12.12 -1.36
N TYR A 104 1.27 -11.10 -1.86
CA TYR A 104 2.25 -11.28 -2.93
C TYR A 104 3.45 -12.10 -2.42
N SER A 105 4.05 -12.90 -3.30
CA SER A 105 5.26 -13.65 -2.98
C SER A 105 6.47 -12.72 -2.83
N GLU A 106 7.49 -13.20 -2.14
CA GLU A 106 8.78 -12.51 -2.01
C GLU A 106 9.40 -12.16 -3.36
N GLU A 107 9.38 -13.09 -4.32
CA GLU A 107 9.82 -12.86 -5.71
C GLU A 107 9.13 -11.65 -6.32
N THR A 108 7.80 -11.52 -6.17
CA THR A 108 7.09 -10.35 -6.69
C THR A 108 7.43 -9.06 -5.94
N ILE A 109 7.81 -9.13 -4.66
CA ILE A 109 8.33 -7.97 -3.93
C ILE A 109 9.68 -7.53 -4.46
N VAL A 110 10.57 -8.48 -4.77
CA VAL A 110 11.88 -8.22 -5.37
C VAL A 110 11.72 -7.55 -6.75
N GLU A 111 10.81 -8.05 -7.58
CA GLU A 111 10.45 -7.41 -8.85
C GLU A 111 9.92 -5.98 -8.65
N ALA A 112 8.99 -5.81 -7.71
CA ALA A 112 8.42 -4.51 -7.38
C ALA A 112 9.47 -3.50 -6.91
N ALA A 113 10.40 -3.95 -6.06
CA ALA A 113 11.50 -3.15 -5.54
C ALA A 113 12.47 -2.77 -6.67
N THR A 114 12.78 -3.71 -7.57
CA THR A 114 13.62 -3.47 -8.75
C THR A 114 13.02 -2.39 -9.65
N LEU A 115 11.71 -2.46 -9.94
CA LEU A 115 11.02 -1.43 -10.72
C LEU A 115 11.01 -0.07 -10.00
N ALA A 116 10.71 -0.06 -8.70
CA ALA A 116 10.66 1.16 -7.92
C ALA A 116 12.03 1.86 -7.85
N ALA A 117 13.11 1.10 -7.63
CA ALA A 117 14.47 1.62 -7.62
C ALA A 117 14.86 2.21 -8.98
N ARG A 118 14.57 1.49 -10.07
CA ARG A 118 14.82 1.98 -11.44
C ARG A 118 14.04 3.24 -11.78
N PHE A 119 12.76 3.32 -11.43
CA PHE A 119 11.95 4.53 -11.66
C PHE A 119 12.49 5.72 -10.86
N TYR A 120 12.85 5.50 -9.60
CA TYR A 120 13.43 6.55 -8.78
C TYR A 120 14.76 7.07 -9.37
N HIS A 121 15.64 6.15 -9.77
CA HIS A 121 16.90 6.48 -10.43
C HIS A 121 16.69 7.28 -11.72
N ASN A 122 15.63 6.96 -12.48
CA ASN A 122 15.26 7.66 -13.71
C ASN A 122 14.53 9.00 -13.47
N GLY A 123 14.41 9.44 -12.21
CA GLY A 123 13.87 10.76 -11.86
C GLY A 123 12.37 10.79 -11.53
N ASN A 124 11.68 9.65 -11.46
CA ASN A 124 10.32 9.62 -10.97
C ASN A 124 10.26 9.96 -9.47
N THR A 125 9.23 10.69 -9.08
CA THR A 125 9.04 11.08 -7.69
C THR A 125 8.54 9.89 -6.85
N VAL A 126 8.84 9.93 -5.54
CA VAL A 126 8.35 8.95 -4.56
C VAL A 126 6.83 8.76 -4.65
N LYS A 127 6.08 9.86 -4.84
CA LYS A 127 4.62 9.84 -4.93
C LYS A 127 4.11 9.13 -6.19
N GLU A 128 4.75 9.35 -7.33
CA GLU A 128 4.38 8.69 -8.59
C GLU A 128 4.61 7.19 -8.51
N ILE A 129 5.75 6.77 -7.95
CA ILE A 129 6.10 5.36 -7.78
C ILE A 129 5.14 4.69 -6.79
N ALA A 130 4.87 5.32 -5.64
CA ALA A 130 3.90 4.80 -4.67
C ALA A 130 2.48 4.72 -5.27
N ALA A 131 2.09 5.68 -6.11
CA ALA A 131 0.82 5.64 -6.82
C ALA A 131 0.77 4.49 -7.85
N TYR A 132 1.86 4.26 -8.59
CA TYR A 132 2.00 3.14 -9.52
C TYR A 132 1.84 1.79 -8.79
N LEU A 133 2.63 1.54 -7.75
CA LEU A 133 2.55 0.30 -6.95
C LEU A 133 1.14 0.10 -6.37
N ARG A 134 0.48 1.18 -5.92
CA ARG A 134 -0.91 1.11 -5.46
C ARG A 134 -1.88 0.69 -6.57
N ARG A 135 -1.68 1.11 -7.81
CA ARG A 135 -2.51 0.67 -8.95
C ARG A 135 -2.26 -0.81 -9.22
N VAL A 136 -1.00 -1.23 -9.33
CA VAL A 136 -0.62 -2.65 -9.51
C VAL A 136 -1.30 -3.54 -8.47
N ARG A 137 -1.22 -3.16 -7.19
CA ARG A 137 -1.87 -3.87 -6.07
C ARG A 137 -3.38 -4.03 -6.23
N LYS A 138 -4.05 -2.99 -6.75
CA LYS A 138 -5.51 -2.96 -6.87
C LYS A 138 -6.00 -3.78 -8.05
N VAL A 139 -5.28 -3.77 -9.18
CA VAL A 139 -5.69 -4.50 -10.39
C VAL A 139 -5.00 -5.85 -10.54
N LYS A 140 -3.99 -6.14 -9.71
CA LYS A 140 -3.14 -7.34 -9.77
C LYS A 140 -2.45 -7.54 -11.13
N SER A 141 -2.02 -6.44 -11.74
CA SER A 141 -1.33 -6.42 -13.04
C SER A 141 -0.26 -5.32 -13.04
N TRP A 142 0.84 -5.56 -13.76
CA TRP A 142 1.91 -4.58 -13.99
C TRP A 142 1.60 -3.58 -15.11
N ASP A 143 0.62 -3.89 -15.96
CA ASP A 143 0.17 -3.08 -17.09
C ASP A 143 -0.89 -2.04 -16.65
N VAL A 144 -0.45 -1.02 -15.90
CA VAL A 144 -1.31 -0.02 -15.22
C VAL A 144 -1.03 1.44 -15.53
#